data_AF-A0A1D2TZV8-F1
#
_entry.id   AF-A0A1D2TZV8-F1
#
_cell.length_a   1.000
_cell.length_b   1.000
_cell.length_c   1.000
_cell.angle_alpha   90.00
_cell.angle_beta   90.00
_cell.angle_gamma   90.00
#
_symmetry.space_group_name_H-M   'P 1'
#
loop_
_entity.id
_entity.type
_entity.pdbx_description
1 polymer ?
#
loop_
_entity_poly.entity_id
_entity_poly.type
_entity_poly.pdbx_seq_one_letter_code
_entity_poly.pdbx_strand_id
1 'polypeptide(L)'
;MNKSKLKISAFLLLIFLAGALSGGAIVWKRTTMHRGFPRPEGKGPGLKFPTPDEMANFIMNDWKEKLELSDQQVEQIKPLVQSGIETVRQIQIKSVEQVREVMSKGDAKVSEFLSPEQKAKFEEMQKERFKFGPGRGGPHGPNGHHTPPGMPSPPDHTIKKRGEAPNGLAPATAPDSAASTNSVK
;
A
#
# COMPACT_ATOMS: atom_id res chain seq x y z
N MET A 1 -18.40 47.32 23.45
CA MET A 1 -17.85 46.54 22.33
C MET A 1 -18.14 47.28 21.03
N ASN A 2 -17.10 47.65 20.27
CA ASN A 2 -17.27 48.58 19.13
C ASN A 2 -18.00 47.89 17.98
N LYS A 3 -19.01 48.55 17.41
CA LYS A 3 -19.86 48.02 16.32
C LYS A 3 -19.03 47.47 15.13
N SER A 4 -17.83 48.00 14.90
CA SER A 4 -16.90 47.51 13.87
C SER A 4 -16.28 46.14 14.20
N LYS A 5 -15.91 45.90 15.47
CA LYS A 5 -15.32 44.62 15.91
C LYS A 5 -16.33 43.47 15.83
N LEU A 6 -17.61 43.75 16.11
CA LEU A 6 -18.68 42.75 16.02
C LEU A 6 -18.95 42.33 14.57
N LYS A 7 -18.87 43.25 13.61
CA LYS A 7 -19.01 42.93 12.18
C LYS A 7 -17.86 42.04 11.69
N ILE A 8 -16.61 42.38 12.04
CA ILE A 8 -15.44 41.59 11.66
C ILE A 8 -15.51 40.18 12.24
N SER A 9 -15.91 40.05 13.51
CA SER A 9 -16.08 38.74 14.14
C SER A 9 -17.16 37.90 13.45
N ALA A 10 -18.28 38.51 13.04
CA ALA A 10 -19.33 37.80 12.30
C ALA A 10 -18.86 37.30 10.93
N PHE A 11 -18.07 38.09 10.19
CA PHE A 11 -17.50 37.67 8.90
C PHE A 11 -16.54 36.49 9.06
N LEU A 12 -15.66 36.52 10.06
CA LEU A 12 -14.73 35.42 10.33
C LEU A 12 -15.48 34.12 10.68
N LEU A 13 -16.54 34.22 11.49
CA LEU A 13 -17.34 33.08 11.88
C LEU A 13 -18.06 32.46 10.67
N LEU A 14 -18.54 33.29 9.74
CA LEU A 14 -19.20 32.85 8.52
C LEU A 14 -18.23 32.13 7.56
N ILE A 15 -17.02 32.66 7.39
CA ILE A 15 -15.98 32.00 6.58
C ILE A 15 -15.59 30.65 7.21
N PHE A 16 -15.48 30.58 8.54
CA PHE A 16 -15.17 29.34 9.24
C PHE A 16 -16.28 28.30 9.07
N LEU A 17 -17.56 28.70 9.18
CA LEU A 17 -18.70 27.82 8.92
C LEU A 17 -18.73 27.32 7.47
N ALA A 18 -18.47 28.18 6.50
CA ALA A 18 -18.37 27.78 5.09
C ALA A 18 -17.20 26.81 4.84
N GLY A 19 -16.06 27.02 5.50
CA GLY A 19 -14.91 26.11 5.47
C GLY A 19 -15.19 24.76 6.13
N ALA A 20 -15.88 24.76 7.28
CA ALA A 20 -16.24 23.54 8.00
C ALA A 20 -17.24 22.68 7.22
N LEU A 21 -18.24 23.29 6.60
CA LEU A 21 -19.23 22.58 5.76
C LEU A 21 -18.59 21.99 4.50
N SER A 22 -17.73 22.75 3.82
CA SER A 22 -17.04 22.28 2.61
C SER A 22 -15.99 21.20 2.91
N GLY A 23 -15.20 21.36 3.98
CA GLY A 23 -14.26 20.34 4.46
C GLY A 23 -14.96 19.08 4.95
N GLY A 24 -16.06 19.23 5.70
CA GLY A 24 -16.86 18.12 6.21
C GLY A 24 -17.46 17.26 5.10
N ALA A 25 -17.97 17.88 4.03
CA ALA A 25 -18.53 17.15 2.89
C ALA A 25 -17.48 16.31 2.14
N ILE A 26 -16.24 16.81 2.00
CA ILE A 26 -15.14 16.08 1.34
C ILE A 26 -14.68 14.91 2.20
N VAL A 27 -14.54 15.10 3.52
CA VAL A 27 -14.18 14.02 4.45
C VAL A 27 -15.28 12.97 4.48
N TRP A 28 -16.55 13.36 4.60
CA TRP A 28 -17.69 12.45 4.60
C TRP A 28 -17.75 11.63 3.32
N LYS A 29 -17.63 12.27 2.15
CA LYS A 29 -17.64 11.56 0.87
C LYS A 29 -16.47 10.58 0.76
N ARG A 30 -15.29 10.94 1.28
CA ARG A 30 -14.11 10.06 1.26
C ARG A 30 -14.24 8.89 2.24
N THR A 31 -14.78 9.11 3.43
CA THR A 31 -14.95 8.05 4.44
C THR A 31 -16.12 7.12 4.12
N THR A 32 -17.22 7.63 3.57
CA THR A 32 -18.40 6.82 3.21
C THR A 32 -18.31 6.17 1.83
N MET A 33 -17.58 6.76 0.87
CA MET A 33 -17.30 6.13 -0.44
C MET A 33 -15.98 5.36 -0.45
N HIS A 34 -15.50 4.86 0.69
CA HIS A 34 -14.58 3.74 0.65
C HIS A 34 -15.33 2.49 0.17
N ARG A 35 -15.53 2.38 -1.16
CA ARG A 35 -15.66 1.12 -1.92
C ARG A 35 -14.35 0.30 -1.84
N GLY A 36 -13.65 0.35 -0.72
CA GLY A 36 -12.69 -0.67 -0.32
C GLY A 36 -13.50 -1.73 0.40
N PHE A 37 -13.14 -3.01 0.19
CA PHE A 37 -13.70 -4.16 0.90
C PHE A 37 -14.30 -3.78 2.25
N PRO A 38 -15.59 -4.04 2.51
CA PRO A 38 -16.20 -3.74 3.81
C PRO A 38 -15.33 -4.42 4.87
N ARG A 39 -14.59 -3.61 5.64
CA ARG A 39 -13.92 -4.14 6.82
C ARG A 39 -15.07 -4.61 7.71
N PRO A 40 -15.14 -5.90 8.06
CA PRO A 40 -16.22 -6.39 8.89
C PRO A 40 -16.24 -5.55 10.17
N GLU A 41 -17.26 -4.71 10.29
CA GLU A 41 -17.46 -3.88 11.48
C GLU A 41 -17.80 -4.82 12.62
N GLY A 42 -16.83 -5.00 13.51
CA GLY A 42 -16.97 -5.82 14.70
C GLY A 42 -16.43 -7.24 14.53
N LYS A 43 -15.17 -7.45 14.95
CA LYS A 43 -14.72 -8.57 15.81
C LYS A 43 -13.18 -8.59 15.89
N GLY A 44 -12.65 -8.02 16.97
CA GLY A 44 -11.48 -8.49 17.70
C GLY A 44 -10.16 -8.81 16.97
N PRO A 45 -9.15 -9.27 17.71
CA PRO A 45 -7.89 -9.76 17.16
C PRO A 45 -8.12 -11.13 16.52
N GLY A 46 -8.61 -11.14 15.29
CA GLY A 46 -8.92 -12.37 14.57
C GLY A 46 -9.51 -12.11 13.19
N LEU A 47 -9.02 -11.09 12.48
CA LEU A 47 -9.41 -10.84 11.09
C LEU A 47 -9.11 -12.11 10.27
N LYS A 48 -10.16 -12.88 10.00
CA LYS A 48 -10.10 -13.94 9.00
C LYS A 48 -9.87 -13.24 7.67
N PHE A 49 -8.76 -13.55 7.02
CA PHE A 49 -8.57 -13.16 5.63
C PHE A 49 -9.74 -13.73 4.82
N PRO A 50 -10.37 -12.93 3.96
CA PRO A 50 -11.45 -13.42 3.11
C PRO A 50 -10.99 -14.65 2.33
N THR A 51 -11.89 -15.60 2.15
CA THR A 51 -11.59 -16.76 1.30
C THR A 51 -11.42 -16.32 -0.16
N PRO A 52 -10.66 -17.07 -1.00
CA PRO A 52 -10.55 -16.77 -2.43
C PRO A 52 -11.92 -16.61 -3.10
N ASP A 53 -12.90 -17.40 -2.65
CA ASP A 53 -14.27 -17.38 -3.16
C ASP A 53 -15.01 -16.09 -2.79
N GLU A 54 -14.88 -15.64 -1.53
CA GLU A 54 -15.43 -14.36 -1.09
C GLU A 54 -14.81 -13.18 -1.86
N MET A 55 -13.51 -13.23 -2.10
CA MET A 55 -12.81 -12.21 -2.90
C MET A 55 -13.25 -12.23 -4.36
N ALA A 56 -13.36 -13.42 -4.96
CA ALA A 56 -13.83 -13.57 -6.33
C ALA A 56 -15.26 -13.05 -6.47
N ASN A 57 -16.15 -13.40 -5.54
CA ASN A 57 -17.53 -12.90 -5.54
C ASN A 57 -17.59 -11.37 -5.41
N PHE A 58 -16.76 -10.77 -4.55
CA PHE A 58 -16.70 -9.31 -4.39
C PHE A 58 -16.27 -8.63 -5.69
N ILE A 59 -15.21 -9.13 -6.34
CA ILE A 59 -14.73 -8.60 -7.62
C ILE A 59 -15.77 -8.79 -8.72
N MET A 60 -16.38 -9.97 -8.80
CA MET A 60 -17.40 -10.27 -9.80
C MET A 60 -18.64 -9.40 -9.64
N ASN A 61 -19.06 -9.08 -8.42
CA ASN A 61 -20.18 -8.18 -8.19
C ASN A 61 -19.87 -6.75 -8.65
N ASP A 62 -18.67 -6.24 -8.34
CA ASP A 62 -18.22 -4.91 -8.80
C ASP A 62 -18.12 -4.85 -10.33
N TRP A 63 -17.61 -5.91 -10.96
CA TRP A 63 -17.54 -6.00 -12.43
C TRP A 63 -18.89 -6.17 -13.09
N LYS A 64 -19.80 -6.94 -12.49
CA LYS A 64 -21.18 -7.08 -12.97
C LYS A 64 -21.90 -5.74 -12.97
N GLU A 65 -21.76 -4.95 -11.91
CA GLU A 65 -22.36 -3.61 -11.81
C GLU A 65 -21.76 -2.64 -12.83
N LYS A 66 -20.43 -2.64 -13.01
CA LYS A 66 -19.74 -1.65 -13.84
C LYS A 66 -19.70 -1.97 -15.34
N LEU A 67 -19.68 -3.26 -15.67
CA LEU A 67 -19.53 -3.75 -17.05
C LEU A 67 -20.83 -4.39 -17.57
N GLU A 68 -21.89 -4.39 -16.76
CA GLU A 68 -23.21 -4.94 -17.10
C GLU A 68 -23.12 -6.39 -17.61
N LEU A 69 -22.29 -7.21 -16.95
CA LEU A 69 -22.05 -8.59 -17.36
C LEU A 69 -23.32 -9.44 -17.21
N SER A 70 -23.61 -10.26 -18.23
CA SER A 70 -24.64 -11.29 -18.16
C SER A 70 -24.27 -12.42 -17.18
N ASP A 71 -25.27 -13.14 -16.67
CA ASP A 71 -25.03 -14.25 -15.74
C ASP A 71 -24.15 -15.34 -16.36
N GLN A 72 -24.33 -15.63 -17.65
CA GLN A 72 -23.51 -16.59 -18.38
C GLN A 72 -22.03 -16.14 -18.48
N GLN A 73 -21.77 -14.84 -18.69
CA GLN A 73 -20.40 -14.31 -18.67
C GLN A 73 -19.79 -14.39 -17.28
N VAL A 74 -20.58 -14.11 -16.24
CA VAL A 74 -20.12 -14.23 -14.85
C VAL A 74 -19.72 -15.66 -14.53
N GLU A 75 -20.50 -16.67 -14.93
CA GLU A 75 -20.17 -18.08 -14.73
C GLU A 75 -18.87 -18.49 -15.42
N GLN A 76 -18.57 -17.95 -16.60
CA GLN A 76 -17.33 -18.23 -17.34
C GLN A 76 -16.11 -17.51 -16.75
N ILE A 77 -16.27 -16.27 -16.29
CA ILE A 77 -15.16 -15.42 -15.81
C ILE A 77 -14.78 -15.76 -14.37
N LYS A 78 -15.76 -16.09 -13.53
CA LYS A 78 -15.55 -16.38 -12.10
C LYS A 78 -14.41 -17.38 -11.82
N PRO A 79 -14.32 -18.56 -12.47
CA PRO A 79 -13.22 -19.49 -12.21
C PRO A 79 -11.84 -18.93 -12.58
N LEU A 80 -11.75 -18.06 -13.60
CA LEU A 80 -10.48 -17.39 -13.97
C LEU A 80 -10.04 -16.43 -12.87
N VAL A 81 -10.96 -15.63 -12.34
CA VAL A 81 -10.70 -14.70 -11.23
C VAL A 81 -10.28 -15.47 -9.96
N GLN A 82 -11.00 -16.55 -9.63
CA GLN A 82 -10.70 -17.40 -8.49
C GLN A 82 -9.29 -18.01 -8.59
N SER A 83 -8.93 -18.56 -9.76
CA SER A 83 -7.58 -19.09 -10.02
C SER A 83 -6.50 -18.02 -9.91
N GLY A 84 -6.78 -16.79 -10.38
CA GLY A 84 -5.86 -15.66 -10.24
C GLY A 84 -5.61 -15.28 -8.79
N ILE A 85 -6.67 -15.19 -7.98
CA ILE A 85 -6.58 -14.90 -6.54
C ILE A 85 -5.78 -15.98 -5.81
N GLU A 86 -6.05 -17.26 -6.10
CA GLU A 86 -5.31 -18.38 -5.49
C GLU A 86 -3.82 -18.32 -5.84
N THR A 87 -3.49 -18.00 -7.09
CA THR A 87 -2.09 -17.82 -7.53
C THR A 87 -1.41 -16.70 -6.76
N VAL A 88 -2.06 -15.54 -6.63
CA VAL A 88 -1.52 -14.41 -5.86
C VAL A 88 -1.31 -14.80 -4.39
N ARG A 89 -2.26 -15.53 -3.80
CA ARG A 89 -2.15 -16.02 -2.42
C ARG A 89 -0.95 -16.95 -2.25
N GLN A 90 -0.73 -17.88 -3.18
CA GLN A 90 0.44 -18.76 -3.14
C GLN A 90 1.75 -17.99 -3.27
N ILE A 91 1.80 -16.97 -4.15
CA ILE A 91 2.97 -16.09 -4.27
C ILE A 91 3.23 -15.38 -2.94
N GLN A 92 2.20 -14.82 -2.30
CA GLN A 92 2.35 -14.14 -1.01
C GLN A 92 2.89 -15.08 0.07
N ILE A 93 2.37 -16.31 0.17
CA ILE A 93 2.86 -17.31 1.14
C ILE A 93 4.35 -17.59 0.89
N LYS A 94 4.73 -17.90 -0.35
CA LYS A 94 6.13 -18.17 -0.72
C LYS A 94 7.04 -16.97 -0.47
N SER A 95 6.59 -15.76 -0.80
CA SER A 95 7.37 -14.53 -0.57
C SER A 95 7.57 -14.28 0.92
N VAL A 96 6.57 -14.50 1.77
CA VAL A 96 6.71 -14.37 3.22
C VAL A 96 7.73 -15.36 3.77
N GLU A 97 7.72 -16.60 3.29
CA GLU A 97 8.70 -17.63 3.68
C GLU A 97 10.12 -17.23 3.25
N GLN A 98 10.30 -16.78 2.01
CA GLN A 98 11.58 -16.33 1.50
C GLN A 98 12.12 -15.12 2.27
N VAL A 99 11.27 -14.13 2.56
CA VAL A 99 11.65 -12.97 3.37
C VAL A 99 12.06 -13.41 4.77
N ARG A 100 11.30 -14.33 5.38
CA ARG A 100 11.63 -14.87 6.70
C ARG A 100 12.97 -15.59 6.71
N GLU A 101 13.26 -16.37 5.68
CA GLU A 101 14.54 -17.07 5.54
C GLU A 101 15.71 -16.09 5.40
N VAL A 102 15.57 -15.07 4.54
CA VAL A 102 16.60 -14.03 4.35
C VAL A 102 16.86 -13.27 5.65
N MET A 103 15.79 -12.89 6.37
CA MET A 103 15.91 -12.23 7.67
C MET A 103 16.61 -13.13 8.68
N SER A 104 16.20 -14.40 8.80
CA SER A 104 16.82 -15.36 9.72
C SER A 104 18.32 -15.57 9.42
N LYS A 105 18.72 -15.59 8.15
CA LYS A 105 20.14 -15.66 7.76
C LYS A 105 20.90 -14.39 8.14
N GLY A 106 20.28 -13.22 7.98
CA GLY A 106 20.84 -11.95 8.43
C GLY A 106 21.04 -11.92 9.95
N ASP A 107 20.04 -12.37 10.70
CA ASP A 107 20.07 -12.43 12.15
C ASP A 107 21.18 -13.34 12.68
N ALA A 108 21.37 -14.50 12.05
CA ALA A 108 22.47 -15.41 12.38
C ALA A 108 23.83 -14.73 12.21
N LYS A 109 24.05 -14.04 11.08
CA LYS A 109 25.29 -13.28 10.83
C LYS A 109 25.49 -12.15 11.83
N VAL A 110 24.45 -11.39 12.15
CA VAL A 110 24.53 -10.31 13.14
C VAL A 110 24.92 -10.88 14.50
N SER A 111 24.37 -12.04 14.88
CA SER A 111 24.66 -12.67 16.16
C SER A 111 26.14 -13.02 16.34
N GLU A 112 26.89 -13.31 15.27
CA GLU A 112 28.33 -13.61 15.35
C GLU A 112 29.15 -12.44 15.90
N PHE A 113 28.68 -11.20 15.74
CA PHE A 113 29.37 -9.99 16.19
C PHE A 113 28.93 -9.51 17.58
N LEU A 114 27.94 -10.17 18.19
CA LEU A 114 27.36 -9.75 19.47
C LEU A 114 28.02 -10.46 20.65
N SER A 115 28.21 -9.73 21.74
CA SER A 115 28.55 -10.33 23.03
C SER A 115 27.41 -11.24 23.54
N PRO A 116 27.68 -12.17 24.48
CA PRO A 116 26.63 -13.03 25.04
C PRO A 116 25.43 -12.26 25.62
N GLU A 117 25.68 -11.16 26.32
CA GLU A 117 24.62 -10.29 26.87
C GLU A 117 23.81 -9.60 25.76
N GLN A 118 24.48 -9.13 24.71
CA GLN A 118 23.82 -8.51 23.55
C GLN A 118 23.00 -9.51 22.75
N LYS A 119 23.45 -10.77 22.63
CA LYS A 119 22.71 -11.86 21.98
C LYS A 119 21.38 -12.11 22.68
N ALA A 120 21.37 -12.18 24.01
CA ALA A 120 20.14 -12.40 24.77
C ALA A 120 19.11 -11.27 24.52
N LYS A 121 19.57 -10.01 24.55
CA LYS A 121 18.72 -8.85 24.23
C LYS A 121 18.25 -8.85 22.77
N PHE A 122 19.09 -9.26 21.85
CA PHE A 122 18.74 -9.39 20.43
C PHE A 122 17.65 -10.44 20.20
N GLU A 123 17.75 -11.60 20.85
CA GLU A 123 16.74 -12.65 20.76
C GLU A 123 15.37 -12.19 21.32
N GLU A 124 15.38 -11.42 22.41
CA GLU A 124 14.16 -10.81 22.97
C GLU A 124 13.50 -9.84 21.99
N MET A 125 14.28 -8.92 21.39
CA MET A 125 13.77 -7.98 20.38
C MET A 125 13.17 -8.72 19.17
N GLN A 126 13.75 -9.86 18.77
CA GLN A 126 13.23 -10.66 17.66
C GLN A 126 11.90 -11.34 18.04
N LYS A 127 11.80 -11.90 19.25
CA LYS A 127 10.53 -12.45 19.77
C LYS A 127 9.43 -11.39 19.82
N GLU A 128 9.76 -10.16 20.21
CA GLU A 128 8.80 -9.04 20.18
C GLU A 128 8.33 -8.69 18.78
N ARG A 129 9.23 -8.63 17.79
CA ARG A 129 8.87 -8.37 16.39
C ARG A 129 7.89 -9.42 15.84
N PHE A 130 8.08 -10.70 16.18
CA PHE A 130 7.15 -11.76 15.77
C PHE A 130 5.77 -11.65 16.45
N LYS A 131 5.69 -11.15 17.68
CA LYS A 131 4.40 -10.95 18.38
C LYS A 131 3.51 -9.90 17.73
N PHE A 132 4.08 -8.91 17.03
CA PHE A 132 3.31 -7.85 16.38
C PHE A 132 2.88 -8.17 14.93
N GLY A 133 3.35 -9.26 14.35
CA GLY A 133 2.87 -9.84 13.09
C GLY A 133 3.10 -8.97 11.82
N PRO A 134 3.14 -9.59 10.62
CA PRO A 134 3.44 -8.91 9.35
C PRO A 134 2.33 -7.96 8.84
N GLY A 135 1.26 -7.73 9.61
CA GLY A 135 0.07 -6.98 9.15
C GLY A 135 -0.39 -5.84 10.06
N ARG A 136 0.21 -5.65 11.23
CA ARG A 136 -0.01 -4.43 12.01
C ARG A 136 1.13 -3.49 11.70
N GLY A 137 0.95 -2.68 10.65
CA GLY A 137 1.63 -1.39 10.60
C GLY A 137 1.50 -0.78 11.99
N GLY A 138 2.64 -0.47 12.62
CA GLY A 138 2.63 0.19 13.91
C GLY A 138 1.78 1.47 13.85
N PRO A 139 1.58 2.17 14.97
CA PRO A 139 0.78 3.40 15.02
C PRO A 139 1.20 4.53 14.03
N HIS A 140 2.27 4.34 13.26
CA HIS A 140 2.82 5.27 12.27
C HIS A 140 2.55 4.78 10.83
N GLY A 141 1.28 4.75 10.43
CA GLY A 141 0.90 4.64 9.03
C GLY A 141 1.22 5.91 8.21
N PRO A 142 1.11 5.88 6.86
CA PRO A 142 1.76 6.81 5.92
C PRO A 142 1.34 8.29 5.94
N ASN A 143 0.59 8.76 6.93
CA ASN A 143 0.22 10.17 7.11
C ASN A 143 0.74 10.79 8.42
N GLY A 144 1.63 10.10 9.14
CA GLY A 144 2.28 10.65 10.33
C GLY A 144 3.43 11.59 9.97
N HIS A 145 3.15 12.77 9.40
CA HIS A 145 4.08 13.91 9.43
C HIS A 145 4.15 14.46 10.86
N HIS A 146 4.71 13.69 11.78
CA HIS A 146 5.20 14.20 13.05
C HIS A 146 6.72 14.15 12.97
N THR A 147 7.31 15.24 12.51
CA THR A 147 8.69 15.55 12.87
C THR A 147 8.75 15.58 14.40
N PRO A 148 9.67 14.84 15.04
CA PRO A 148 9.88 15.00 16.47
C PRO A 148 10.19 16.48 16.76
N PRO A 149 9.65 17.07 17.85
CA PRO A 149 9.88 18.47 18.15
C PRO A 149 11.38 18.70 18.33
N GLY A 150 12.00 19.46 17.43
CA GLY A 150 13.42 19.82 17.49
C GLY A 150 14.31 19.32 16.35
N MET A 151 13.81 18.54 15.38
CA MET A 151 14.59 18.30 14.16
C MET A 151 14.46 19.48 13.19
N PRO A 152 15.57 20.06 12.71
CA PRO A 152 15.54 21.03 11.62
C PRO A 152 14.98 20.34 10.38
N SER A 153 14.02 20.98 9.71
CA SER A 153 13.48 20.50 8.44
C SER A 153 14.62 20.21 7.46
N PRO A 154 14.58 19.09 6.71
CA PRO A 154 15.52 18.87 5.63
C PRO A 154 15.51 20.10 4.70
N PRO A 155 16.68 20.58 4.24
CA PRO A 155 16.73 21.71 3.32
C PRO A 155 15.91 21.39 2.09
N ASP A 156 15.03 22.31 1.71
CA ASP A 156 14.11 22.21 0.57
C ASP A 156 14.91 21.96 -0.72
N HIS A 157 15.03 20.70 -1.14
CA HIS A 157 15.53 20.39 -2.48
C HIS A 157 14.38 20.66 -3.44
N THR A 158 14.15 21.94 -3.74
CA THR A 158 13.41 22.29 -4.95
C THR A 158 14.15 21.67 -6.11
N ILE A 159 13.63 20.55 -6.61
CA ILE A 159 14.06 19.92 -7.85
C ILE A 159 13.78 20.97 -8.93
N LYS A 160 14.82 21.75 -9.25
CA LYS A 160 14.85 22.64 -10.40
C LYS A 160 14.53 21.76 -11.60
N LYS A 161 13.37 22.00 -12.24
CA LYS A 161 12.97 21.37 -13.51
C LYS A 161 14.17 21.47 -14.48
N ARG A 162 14.90 20.37 -14.64
CA ARG A 162 15.89 20.19 -15.70
C ARG A 162 15.14 19.95 -16.99
N GLY A 163 14.62 21.04 -17.55
CA GLY A 163 14.22 21.10 -18.95
C GLY A 163 15.48 21.29 -19.79
N GLU A 164 16.20 20.21 -20.01
CA GLU A 164 17.26 20.12 -21.03
C GLU A 164 17.31 18.67 -21.47
N ALA A 165 16.68 18.41 -22.62
CA ALA A 165 16.76 17.12 -23.29
C ALA A 165 18.17 16.95 -23.87
N PRO A 166 18.94 15.91 -23.52
CA PRO A 166 20.10 15.55 -24.30
C PRO A 166 19.64 14.96 -25.64
N ASN A 167 19.73 15.77 -26.70
CA ASN A 167 19.81 15.29 -28.06
C ASN A 167 21.01 14.34 -28.17
N GLY A 168 20.76 13.08 -28.53
CA GLY A 168 21.84 12.16 -28.89
C GLY A 168 21.65 10.73 -28.38
N LEU A 169 20.51 10.08 -28.68
CA LEU A 169 20.52 8.63 -28.83
C LEU A 169 20.58 8.32 -30.33
N ALA A 170 21.75 7.88 -30.79
CA ALA A 170 21.91 7.28 -32.10
C ALA A 170 21.03 6.02 -32.20
N PRO A 171 20.50 5.69 -33.40
CA PRO A 171 19.72 4.48 -33.60
C PRO A 171 20.59 3.24 -33.33
N ALA A 172 20.10 2.37 -32.45
CA ALA A 172 20.67 1.05 -32.24
C ALA A 172 20.60 0.27 -33.55
N THR A 173 21.76 -0.12 -34.07
CA THR A 173 21.90 -1.08 -35.15
C THR A 173 21.34 -2.42 -34.70
N ALA A 174 20.38 -2.94 -35.47
CA ALA A 174 19.81 -4.27 -35.27
C ALA A 174 20.90 -5.35 -35.40
N PRO A 175 20.95 -6.36 -34.53
CA PRO A 175 21.76 -7.54 -34.79
C PRO A 175 21.12 -8.40 -35.88
N ASP A 176 21.94 -8.71 -36.88
CA ASP A 176 21.66 -9.58 -38.01
C ASP A 176 21.00 -10.90 -37.60
N SER A 177 19.90 -11.18 -38.30
CA SER A 177 19.21 -12.46 -38.35
C SER A 177 20.08 -13.48 -39.09
N ALA A 178 20.98 -14.15 -38.38
CA ALA A 178 21.67 -15.33 -38.88
C ALA A 178 20.82 -16.59 -38.65
N ALA A 179 20.27 -17.10 -39.75
CA ALA A 179 19.62 -18.39 -39.87
C ALA A 179 20.54 -19.53 -39.40
N SER A 180 20.04 -20.39 -38.52
CA SER A 180 20.62 -21.70 -38.25
C SER A 180 19.57 -22.76 -38.58
N THR A 181 19.63 -23.25 -39.82
CA THR A 181 18.97 -24.49 -40.24
C THR A 181 19.80 -25.66 -39.74
N ASN A 182 19.39 -26.26 -38.63
CA ASN A 182 19.88 -27.57 -38.24
C ASN A 182 19.06 -28.66 -38.94
N SER A 183 19.74 -29.31 -39.87
CA SER A 183 19.36 -30.54 -40.54
C SER A 183 19.43 -31.70 -39.54
N VAL A 184 18.32 -32.39 -39.29
CA VAL A 184 18.31 -33.68 -38.61
C VAL A 184 18.09 -34.75 -39.67
N LYS A 185 19.01 -35.71 -39.63
CA LYS A 185 19.07 -36.91 -40.45
C LYS A 185 18.32 -38.03 -39.75
#